data_AF-A0A2V5VYL1-F1
#
_entry.id   AF-A0A2V5VYL1-F1
#
_cell.length_a   1.000
_cell.length_b   1.000
_cell.length_c   1.000
_cell.angle_alpha   90.00
_cell.angle_beta   90.00
_cell.angle_gamma   90.00
#
_symmetry.space_group_name_H-M   'P 1'
#
loop_
_entity.id
_entity.type
_entity.pdbx_description
1 polymer ?
#
loop_
_entity_poly.entity_id
_entity_poly.type
_entity_poly.pdbx_seq_one_letter_code
_entity_poly.pdbx_strand_id
1 'polypeptide(L)'
;MKSIVFLVALGGLALSGCGKKEAKSTSSSTNENYSSGNPVTAPVDYLGALAKAKKNSEKTIDTVGLNQAVQQFNVTEGRYPKDLNELVTEKYLPRLPEAPYGMKIVYDANTGTVKVVPK
;
A
#
# COMPACT_ATOMS: atom_id res chain seq x y z
N MET A 1 -30.16 -33.05 -24.08
CA MET A 1 -30.32 -34.50 -23.83
C MET A 1 -29.31 -35.29 -24.66
N LYS A 2 -28.08 -35.44 -24.16
CA LYS A 2 -27.18 -36.55 -24.49
C LYS A 2 -26.09 -36.57 -23.42
N SER A 3 -26.57 -36.84 -22.21
CA SER A 3 -25.76 -37.00 -21.03
C SER A 3 -24.77 -38.15 -21.22
N ILE A 4 -23.60 -38.01 -20.60
CA ILE A 4 -22.94 -39.10 -19.88
C ILE A 4 -22.57 -40.29 -20.76
N VAL A 5 -21.43 -40.18 -21.42
CA VAL A 5 -20.64 -41.33 -21.84
C VAL A 5 -19.16 -40.99 -21.55
N PHE A 6 -18.71 -41.45 -20.37
CA PHE A 6 -17.33 -41.85 -20.02
C PHE A 6 -16.23 -40.77 -20.02
N LEU A 7 -15.67 -40.30 -18.89
CA LEU A 7 -15.25 -41.00 -17.66
C LEU A 7 -14.17 -42.07 -17.88
N VAL A 8 -13.13 -41.78 -18.68
CA VAL A 8 -11.81 -42.46 -18.61
C VAL A 8 -10.70 -41.49 -19.05
N ALA A 9 -9.82 -41.12 -18.12
CA ALA A 9 -8.43 -40.64 -18.28
C ALA A 9 -8.08 -39.65 -17.14
N LEU A 10 -8.32 -40.04 -15.89
CA LEU A 10 -7.23 -40.37 -14.97
C LEU A 10 -5.89 -40.68 -15.69
N GLY A 11 -4.91 -39.77 -15.61
CA GLY A 11 -3.56 -40.03 -16.13
C GLY A 11 -2.74 -38.77 -16.37
N GLY A 12 -2.37 -38.04 -15.32
CA GLY A 12 -1.51 -36.86 -15.46
C GLY A 12 -0.93 -36.35 -14.15
N LEU A 13 -0.66 -37.24 -13.21
CA LEU A 13 0.15 -36.94 -12.02
C LEU A 13 1.62 -36.83 -12.47
N ALA A 14 2.00 -35.69 -13.06
CA ALA A 14 3.40 -35.37 -13.33
C ALA A 14 3.97 -34.59 -12.15
N LEU A 15 4.53 -35.33 -11.20
CA LEU A 15 5.52 -34.82 -10.26
C LEU A 15 6.73 -34.28 -11.06
N SER A 16 6.76 -32.98 -11.31
CA SER A 16 8.00 -32.27 -11.63
C SER A 16 8.63 -31.77 -10.34
N GLY A 17 9.35 -32.66 -9.68
CA GLY A 17 10.38 -32.31 -8.70
C GLY A 17 11.73 -32.04 -9.40
N CYS A 18 12.57 -31.24 -8.73
CA CYS A 18 13.93 -30.77 -9.08
C CYS A 18 13.99 -29.61 -10.10
N GLY A 19 14.72 -28.51 -9.88
CA GLY A 19 15.77 -28.27 -8.91
C GLY A 19 16.13 -26.78 -8.77
N LYS A 20 16.83 -26.53 -7.67
CA LYS A 20 17.33 -25.27 -7.10
C LYS A 20 18.25 -24.51 -8.07
N LYS A 21 17.93 -23.24 -8.37
CA LYS A 21 18.91 -22.18 -8.67
C LYS A 21 18.39 -20.85 -8.14
N GLU A 22 19.14 -20.30 -7.19
CA GLU A 22 18.97 -18.97 -6.64
C GLU A 22 19.20 -17.93 -7.74
N ALA A 23 18.21 -17.07 -7.96
CA ALA A 23 18.42 -15.73 -8.46
C ALA A 23 17.77 -14.80 -7.44
N LYS A 24 18.61 -14.08 -6.72
CA LYS A 24 18.30 -13.10 -5.69
C LYS A 24 17.25 -12.11 -6.19
N SER A 25 15.99 -12.39 -5.88
CA SER A 25 14.93 -11.39 -5.90
C SER A 25 15.18 -10.49 -4.71
N THR A 26 15.75 -9.32 -4.96
CA THR A 26 15.77 -8.20 -4.01
C THR A 26 14.33 -7.73 -3.83
N SER A 27 13.59 -8.47 -3.01
CA SER A 27 12.34 -8.01 -2.44
C SER A 27 12.70 -7.10 -1.28
N SER A 28 12.61 -5.80 -1.52
CA SER A 28 12.41 -4.82 -0.45
C SER A 28 11.15 -5.21 0.31
N SER A 29 11.32 -5.91 1.42
CA SER A 29 10.26 -6.20 2.39
C SER A 29 10.56 -5.40 3.64
N THR A 30 9.91 -4.25 3.80
CA THR A 30 9.94 -3.43 5.02
C THR A 30 9.14 -4.08 6.14
N ASN A 31 9.46 -5.32 6.51
CA ASN A 31 8.96 -5.96 7.72
C ASN A 31 10.15 -6.18 8.63
N GLU A 32 10.42 -5.20 9.51
CA GLU A 32 11.19 -5.47 10.71
C GLU A 32 10.47 -6.60 11.46
N ASN A 33 11.15 -7.74 11.62
CA ASN A 33 10.64 -8.87 12.38
C ASN A 33 10.57 -8.47 13.87
N TYR A 34 9.39 -8.06 14.33
CA TYR A 34 9.12 -7.82 15.77
C TYR A 34 8.91 -9.13 16.55
N SER A 35 9.04 -10.29 15.91
CA SER A 35 9.08 -11.55 16.64
C SER A 35 10.51 -11.80 17.10
N SER A 36 10.77 -11.50 18.38
CA SER A 36 12.02 -11.90 19.06
C SER A 36 12.19 -13.42 19.17
N GLY A 37 11.23 -14.21 18.67
CA GLY A 37 11.20 -15.67 18.79
C GLY A 37 10.92 -16.16 20.21
N ASN A 38 10.69 -15.26 21.18
CA ASN A 38 10.51 -15.61 22.59
C ASN A 38 9.05 -15.37 23.05
N PRO A 39 8.27 -16.42 23.39
CA PRO A 39 6.86 -16.27 23.77
C PRO A 39 6.64 -15.46 25.05
N VAL A 40 7.67 -15.29 25.88
CA VAL A 40 7.62 -14.48 27.11
C VAL A 40 7.55 -12.98 26.81
N THR A 41 8.13 -12.52 25.69
CA THR A 41 8.09 -11.09 25.31
C THR A 41 6.93 -10.76 24.36
N ALA A 42 6.11 -11.73 23.96
CA ALA A 42 5.00 -11.52 23.04
C ALA A 42 4.04 -10.36 23.41
N PRO A 43 3.67 -10.14 24.69
CA PRO A 43 2.81 -9.00 25.06
C PRO A 43 3.52 -7.64 24.90
N VAL A 44 4.81 -7.55 25.24
CA VAL A 44 5.58 -6.31 25.10
C VAL A 44 5.94 -6.03 23.64
N ASP A 45 6.20 -7.08 22.86
CA ASP A 45 6.42 -6.99 21.42
C ASP A 45 5.15 -6.53 20.70
N TYR A 46 3.96 -7.01 21.11
CA TYR A 46 2.68 -6.54 20.59
C TYR A 46 2.45 -5.06 20.92
N LEU A 47 2.68 -4.64 22.17
CA LEU A 47 2.56 -3.24 22.58
C LEU A 47 3.56 -2.34 21.85
N GLY A 48 4.80 -2.80 21.69
CA GLY A 48 5.85 -2.11 20.93
C GLY A 48 5.48 -1.97 19.46
N ALA A 49 4.94 -3.02 18.84
CA ALA A 49 4.46 -3.00 17.46
C ALA A 49 3.28 -2.04 17.30
N LEU A 50 2.31 -2.01 18.22
CA LEU A 50 1.20 -1.06 18.21
C LEU A 50 1.67 0.38 18.38
N ALA A 51 2.58 0.64 19.31
CA ALA A 51 3.14 1.98 19.52
C ALA A 51 3.93 2.46 18.30
N LYS A 52 4.71 1.57 17.67
CA LYS A 52 5.45 1.87 16.44
C LYS A 52 4.49 2.06 15.26
N ALA A 53 3.45 1.26 15.14
CA ALA A 53 2.40 1.43 14.13
C ALA A 53 1.69 2.78 14.29
N LYS A 54 1.24 3.13 15.50
CA LYS A 54 0.66 4.47 15.78
C LYS A 54 1.63 5.59 15.43
N LYS A 55 2.88 5.50 15.87
CA LYS A 55 3.90 6.52 15.59
C LYS A 55 4.19 6.66 14.09
N ASN A 56 4.13 5.57 13.33
CA ASN A 56 4.27 5.59 11.88
C ASN A 56 3.02 6.19 11.21
N SER A 57 1.81 5.84 11.68
CA SER A 57 0.55 6.41 11.18
C SER A 57 0.39 7.90 11.47
N GLU A 58 0.88 8.39 12.61
CA GLU A 58 0.85 9.83 12.96
C GLU A 58 1.90 10.65 12.20
N LYS A 59 3.04 10.04 11.86
CA LYS A 59 4.10 10.69 11.07
C LYS A 59 3.85 10.66 9.58
N THR A 60 3.13 9.65 9.11
CA THR A 60 2.74 9.55 7.71
C THR A 60 1.50 10.40 7.56
N ILE A 61 1.63 11.58 6.96
CA ILE A 61 0.45 12.30 6.43
C ILE A 61 -0.39 11.27 5.68
N ASP A 62 -1.72 11.38 5.75
CA ASP A 62 -2.66 10.61 4.94
C ASP A 62 -2.54 10.96 3.44
N THR A 63 -1.35 10.74 2.91
CA THR A 63 -0.97 10.80 1.51
C THR A 63 -1.71 9.75 0.72
N VAL A 64 -2.19 8.69 1.38
CA VAL A 64 -3.05 7.68 0.78
C VAL A 64 -4.38 8.34 0.38
N GLY A 65 -5.06 9.00 1.33
CA GLY A 65 -6.29 9.74 1.03
C GLY A 65 -6.09 10.83 -0.03
N LEU A 66 -4.97 11.57 0.03
CA LEU A 66 -4.67 12.62 -0.94
C LEU A 66 -4.39 12.06 -2.34
N ASN A 67 -3.58 11.00 -2.46
CA ASN A 67 -3.31 10.35 -3.74
C ASN A 67 -4.57 9.71 -4.32
N GLN A 68 -5.42 9.11 -3.49
CA GLN A 68 -6.67 8.53 -3.94
C GLN A 68 -7.59 9.61 -4.53
N ALA A 69 -7.73 10.76 -3.88
CA ALA A 69 -8.51 11.88 -4.40
C ALA A 69 -7.92 12.44 -5.71
N VAL A 70 -6.60 12.58 -5.80
CA VAL A 70 -5.91 12.98 -7.05
C VAL A 70 -6.19 12.01 -8.19
N GLN A 71 -6.11 10.71 -7.94
CA GLN A 71 -6.41 9.70 -8.94
C GLN A 71 -7.88 9.71 -9.35
N GLN A 72 -8.80 9.85 -8.39
CA GLN A 72 -10.22 9.93 -8.68
C GLN A 72 -10.53 11.17 -9.54
N PHE A 73 -9.96 12.32 -9.21
CA PHE A 73 -10.06 13.53 -10.03
C PHE A 73 -9.51 13.29 -11.44
N ASN A 74 -8.36 12.63 -11.58
CA ASN A 74 -7.78 12.32 -12.88
C ASN A 74 -8.66 11.40 -13.72
N VAL A 75 -9.29 10.40 -13.11
CA VAL A 75 -10.20 9.48 -13.78
C VAL A 75 -11.48 10.18 -14.23
N THR A 76 -12.03 11.10 -13.42
CA THR A 76 -13.27 11.81 -13.75
C THR A 76 -13.06 12.96 -14.74
N GLU A 77 -12.04 13.80 -14.51
CA GLU A 77 -11.79 15.02 -15.28
C GLU A 77 -10.83 14.80 -16.46
N GLY A 78 -10.18 13.64 -16.53
CA GLY A 78 -9.18 13.32 -17.56
C GLY A 78 -7.86 14.09 -17.43
N ARG A 79 -7.65 14.80 -16.32
CA ARG A 79 -6.45 15.59 -16.04
C ARG A 79 -6.13 15.57 -14.55
N TYR A 80 -4.87 15.79 -14.18
CA TYR A 80 -4.55 16.00 -12.76
C TYR A 80 -5.06 17.37 -12.27
N PRO A 81 -5.37 17.49 -10.97
CA PRO A 81 -5.72 18.77 -10.39
C PRO A 81 -4.51 19.70 -10.46
N LYS A 82 -4.73 21.01 -10.66
CA LYS A 82 -3.65 22.00 -10.72
C LYS A 82 -3.01 22.20 -9.35
N ASP A 83 -3.85 22.16 -8.32
CA ASP A 83 -3.48 22.33 -6.93
C ASP A 83 -4.32 21.39 -6.07
N LEU A 84 -3.80 21.04 -4.90
CA LEU A 84 -4.54 20.23 -3.92
C LEU A 84 -5.86 20.90 -3.49
N ASN A 85 -5.94 22.24 -3.57
CA ASN A 85 -7.18 22.96 -3.27
C ASN A 85 -8.32 22.66 -4.27
N GLU A 86 -8.02 22.32 -5.54
CA GLU A 86 -9.07 21.92 -6.50
C GLU A 86 -9.82 20.70 -5.99
N LEU A 87 -9.13 19.75 -5.34
CA LEU A 87 -9.79 18.56 -4.78
C LEU A 87 -10.81 18.91 -3.70
N VAL A 88 -10.60 20.01 -2.96
CA VAL A 88 -11.54 20.47 -1.93
C VAL A 88 -12.69 21.25 -2.55
N THR A 89 -12.39 22.13 -3.51
CA THR A 89 -13.40 22.90 -4.24
C THR A 89 -14.37 21.99 -4.98
N GLU A 90 -13.84 21.01 -5.70
CA GLU A 90 -14.59 20.02 -6.49
C GLU A 90 -15.14 18.85 -5.63
N LYS A 91 -15.06 18.97 -4.30
CA LYS A 91 -15.65 18.02 -3.33
C LYS A 91 -15.10 16.58 -3.38
N TYR A 92 -13.96 16.35 -4.02
CA TYR A 92 -13.23 15.08 -3.90
C TYR A 92 -12.62 14.89 -2.51
N LEU A 93 -12.35 15.99 -1.80
CA LEU A 93 -11.92 16.00 -0.41
C LEU A 93 -12.75 16.99 0.41
N PRO A 94 -13.16 16.63 1.65
CA PRO A 94 -13.86 17.56 2.53
C PRO A 94 -12.95 18.70 3.01
N ARG A 95 -11.65 18.41 3.21
CA ARG A 95 -10.61 19.37 3.58
C ARG A 95 -9.24 18.78 3.28
N LEU A 96 -8.22 19.64 3.14
CA LEU A 96 -6.85 19.17 3.05
C LEU A 96 -6.34 18.69 4.42
N PRO A 97 -5.58 17.59 4.47
CA PRO A 97 -4.91 17.16 5.69
C PRO A 97 -3.86 18.21 6.08
N GLU A 98 -3.83 18.55 7.37
CA GLU A 98 -2.76 19.42 7.89
C GLU A 98 -1.45 18.65 7.92
N ALA A 99 -0.38 19.30 7.50
CA ALA A 99 0.95 18.73 7.60
C ALA A 99 1.41 18.70 9.07
N PRO A 100 1.97 17.58 9.58
CA PRO A 100 2.52 17.51 10.92
C PRO A 100 3.68 18.48 11.08
N TYR A 101 3.96 18.84 12.33
CA TYR A 101 4.89 19.90 12.67
C TYR A 101 6.28 19.69 12.02
N GLY A 102 6.80 20.72 11.34
CA GLY A 102 8.08 20.65 10.64
C GLY A 102 8.05 19.96 9.27
N MET A 103 6.87 19.55 8.78
CA MET A 103 6.70 18.98 7.43
C MET A 103 5.84 19.90 6.55
N LYS A 104 6.00 19.79 5.23
CA LYS A 104 5.21 20.47 4.20
C LYS A 104 4.76 19.47 3.14
N ILE A 105 3.52 19.58 2.70
CA ILE A 105 3.01 18.84 1.54
C ILE A 105 3.42 19.59 0.28
N VAL A 106 4.10 18.91 -0.64
CA VAL A 106 4.47 19.38 -1.97
C VAL A 106 3.72 18.55 -2.99
N TYR A 107 3.09 19.21 -3.94
CA TYR A 107 2.30 18.59 -4.99
C TYR A 107 2.86 18.94 -6.36
N ASP A 108 2.93 17.95 -7.25
CA ASP A 108 3.29 18.10 -8.66
C ASP A 108 2.07 17.86 -9.55
N ALA A 109 1.60 18.91 -10.22
CA ALA A 109 0.43 18.87 -11.08
C ALA A 109 0.65 18.09 -12.40
N ASN A 110 1.90 17.91 -12.83
CA ASN A 110 2.19 17.19 -14.08
C ASN A 110 2.10 15.68 -13.88
N THR A 111 2.52 15.21 -12.71
CA THR A 111 2.57 13.78 -12.39
C THR A 111 1.48 13.35 -11.41
N GLY A 112 0.71 14.29 -10.86
CA GLY A 112 -0.28 14.02 -9.81
C GLY A 112 0.34 13.50 -8.52
N THR A 113 1.63 13.74 -8.28
CA THR A 113 2.34 13.15 -7.14
C THR A 113 2.31 14.07 -5.93
N VAL A 114 1.89 13.51 -4.80
CA VAL A 114 1.94 14.16 -3.49
C VAL A 114 3.17 13.67 -2.73
N LYS A 115 4.01 14.60 -2.26
CA LYS A 115 5.17 14.32 -1.42
C LYS A 115 5.08 15.11 -0.13
N VAL A 116 5.63 14.54 0.94
CA VAL A 116 5.79 15.23 2.21
C VAL A 116 7.27 15.44 2.43
N VAL A 117 7.68 16.69 2.51
CA VAL A 117 9.08 17.07 2.72
C VAL A 117 9.23 17.76 4.06
N PRO A 118 10.37 17.62 4.74
CA PRO A 118 10.71 18.50 5.86
C PRO A 118 10.69 19.97 5.40
N LYS A 119 10.19 20.85 6.25
CA LYS A 119 10.17 22.30 6.01
C LYS A 119 11.58 22.89 6.04
#